data_AF-A0AAE0A3T4-F1
#
_entry.id   AF-A0AAE0A3T4-F1
#
_cell.length_a   1.000
_cell.length_b   1.000
_cell.length_c   1.000
_cell.angle_alpha   90.00
_cell.angle_beta   90.00
_cell.angle_gamma   90.00
#
_symmetry.space_group_name_H-M   'P 1'
#
loop_
_entity.id
_entity.type
_entity.pdbx_description
1 polymer ?
#
loop_
_entity_poly.entity_id
_entity_poly.type
_entity_poly.pdbx_seq_one_letter_code
_entity_poly.pdbx_strand_id
1 'polypeptide(L)'
;MEKPAERLQVLDGMVYDIKFLPYGDTEVQRDIKKPSNGSKVINPAVVYSCVGVYRNGHIEIITKDQGNRVTSSWVAFTNTTESGEAAKNQAAINEERSIFDVKRLIGRKFDDDEVQRDIKYLPYKIVNKDGKPHIQVKVKGEAKVISPEEISALILVKMKETAEAFLGKKIKDTVVTVPAYFNDAQIQATKDAGIIAGLNVARIINEPTATAMAP
;
A
#
# COMPACT_ATOMS: atom_id res chain seq x y z
N MET A 1 18.58 27.68 4.42
CA MET A 1 17.71 26.58 3.96
C MET A 1 18.55 25.33 3.89
N GLU A 2 18.31 24.34 4.75
CA GLU A 2 19.00 23.02 4.68
C GLU A 2 18.55 22.25 3.43
N LYS A 3 19.44 21.43 2.87
CA LYS A 3 19.16 20.64 1.67
C LYS A 3 18.10 19.57 1.96
N PRO A 4 17.26 19.17 0.98
CA PRO A 4 16.23 18.14 1.18
C PRO A 4 16.76 16.81 1.76
N ALA A 5 17.98 16.43 1.39
CA ALA A 5 18.68 15.25 1.90
C ALA A 5 19.12 15.40 3.37
N GLU A 6 19.56 16.59 3.79
CA GLU A 6 19.95 16.88 5.18
C GLU A 6 18.74 16.80 6.12
N ARG A 7 17.52 17.12 5.66
CA ARG A 7 16.30 16.90 6.44
C ARG A 7 15.84 15.44 6.53
N LEU A 8 16.19 14.60 5.55
CA LEU A 8 15.99 13.14 5.69
C LEU A 8 16.98 12.55 6.70
N GLN A 9 18.18 13.13 6.84
CA GLN A 9 19.18 12.72 7.85
C GLN A 9 18.72 12.94 9.31
N VAL A 10 17.86 13.93 9.55
CA VAL A 10 17.31 14.22 10.91
C VAL A 10 16.24 13.20 11.32
N LEU A 11 15.71 12.44 10.36
CA LEU A 11 14.76 11.39 10.63
C LEU A 11 15.52 10.07 10.73
N ASP A 12 15.64 9.57 11.95
CA ASP A 12 16.11 8.22 12.30
C ASP A 12 15.07 7.14 11.86
N GLY A 13 14.38 7.40 10.74
CA GLY A 13 13.01 6.99 10.47
C GLY A 13 12.80 6.38 9.09
N MET A 14 11.61 5.79 8.94
CA MET A 14 11.20 4.92 7.85
C MET A 14 10.97 5.71 6.56
N VAL A 15 11.51 5.22 5.44
CA VAL A 15 11.15 5.66 4.08
C VAL A 15 10.23 4.60 3.51
N TYR A 16 8.97 4.96 3.34
CA TYR A 16 7.94 4.08 2.85
C TYR A 16 7.66 4.33 1.38
N ASP A 17 7.76 3.28 0.57
CA ASP A 17 7.47 3.35 -0.85
C ASP A 17 6.42 2.32 -1.27
N ILE A 18 5.22 2.79 -1.68
CA ILE A 18 4.23 1.93 -2.36
C ILE A 18 4.55 1.96 -3.85
N LYS A 19 5.44 1.07 -4.28
CA LYS A 19 5.73 0.91 -5.71
C LYS A 19 4.58 0.21 -6.44
N PHE A 20 4.00 0.90 -7.41
CA PHE A 20 3.43 0.22 -8.57
C PHE A 20 4.58 -0.35 -9.38
N LEU A 21 4.77 -1.66 -9.36
CA LEU A 21 5.65 -2.30 -10.33
C LEU A 21 4.86 -2.40 -11.65
N PRO A 22 5.24 -1.68 -12.72
CA PRO A 22 4.61 -1.89 -14.02
C PRO A 22 4.88 -3.33 -14.48
N TYR A 23 3.94 -3.87 -15.27
CA TYR A 23 4.09 -5.17 -15.93
C TYR A 23 5.37 -5.15 -16.79
N GLY A 24 6.44 -5.73 -16.26
CA GLY A 24 7.80 -5.56 -16.79
C GLY A 24 8.88 -5.89 -15.75
N ASP A 25 8.55 -5.74 -14.47
CA ASP A 25 9.49 -6.10 -13.40
C ASP A 25 9.61 -7.63 -13.21
N THR A 26 10.83 -8.12 -13.06
CA THR A 26 11.13 -9.56 -13.10
C THR A 26 10.62 -10.33 -11.87
N GLU A 27 10.48 -9.65 -10.73
CA GLU A 27 9.84 -10.22 -9.53
C GLU A 27 8.33 -10.44 -9.73
N VAL A 28 7.65 -9.56 -10.48
CA VAL A 28 6.21 -9.66 -10.76
C VAL A 28 5.89 -10.83 -11.69
N GLN A 29 6.78 -11.13 -12.64
CA GLN A 29 6.55 -12.21 -13.62
C GLN A 29 6.65 -13.62 -13.01
N ARG A 30 7.37 -13.80 -11.89
CA ARG A 30 7.54 -15.11 -11.24
C ARG A 30 6.28 -15.58 -10.50
N ASP A 31 5.45 -14.65 -10.04
CA ASP A 31 4.27 -14.93 -9.21
C ASP A 31 2.98 -15.22 -10.01
N ILE A 32 2.97 -15.03 -11.33
CA ILE A 32 1.76 -15.12 -12.16
C ILE A 32 1.73 -16.46 -12.92
N LYS A 33 0.94 -17.44 -12.43
CA LYS A 33 0.52 -18.59 -13.25
C LYS A 33 -0.75 -18.23 -14.03
N LYS A 34 -0.75 -18.43 -15.35
CA LYS A 34 -1.96 -18.31 -16.19
C LYS A 34 -3.04 -19.30 -15.71
N PRO A 35 -4.27 -18.88 -15.40
CA PRO A 35 -5.37 -19.81 -15.14
C PRO A 35 -5.84 -20.43 -16.46
N SER A 36 -6.17 -21.72 -16.41
CA SER A 36 -6.44 -22.57 -17.59
C SER A 36 -7.86 -22.44 -18.16
N ASN A 37 -8.78 -21.71 -17.51
CA ASN A 37 -10.21 -21.81 -17.82
C ASN A 37 -10.85 -20.43 -18.01
N GLY A 38 -10.90 -19.94 -19.26
CA GLY A 38 -11.95 -19.10 -19.89
C GLY A 38 -12.55 -17.87 -19.16
N SER A 39 -12.11 -17.55 -17.96
CA SER A 39 -12.60 -16.45 -17.14
C SER A 39 -11.97 -15.16 -17.65
N LYS A 40 -12.76 -14.08 -17.78
CA LYS A 40 -12.24 -12.76 -18.12
C LYS A 40 -11.34 -12.27 -16.99
N VAL A 41 -10.06 -12.62 -17.05
CA VAL A 41 -9.03 -12.09 -16.16
C VAL A 41 -8.61 -10.73 -16.69
N ILE A 42 -9.02 -9.66 -16.02
CA ILE A 42 -8.21 -8.44 -16.04
C ILE A 42 -7.06 -8.73 -15.08
N ASN A 43 -5.85 -8.68 -15.62
CA ASN A 43 -4.60 -8.92 -14.92
C ASN A 43 -4.48 -7.84 -13.82
N PRO A 44 -4.71 -8.14 -12.52
CA PRO A 44 -4.55 -7.12 -11.49
C PRO A 44 -3.07 -6.73 -11.48
N ALA A 45 -2.78 -5.44 -11.67
CA ALA A 45 -1.42 -4.97 -11.46
C ALA A 45 -1.05 -5.32 -10.02
N VAL A 46 -0.04 -6.16 -9.79
CA VAL A 46 0.32 -6.56 -8.43
C VAL A 46 1.02 -5.36 -7.78
N VAL A 47 0.30 -4.65 -6.91
CA VAL A 47 0.86 -3.52 -6.17
C VAL A 47 1.64 -4.03 -4.98
N TYR A 48 2.90 -3.60 -4.87
CA TYR A 48 3.76 -3.96 -3.75
C TYR A 48 4.12 -2.71 -2.94
N SER A 49 4.53 -2.94 -1.71
CA SER A 49 5.01 -1.96 -0.76
C SER A 49 6.41 -2.37 -0.33
N CYS A 50 7.35 -1.44 -0.30
CA CYS A 50 8.67 -1.65 0.28
C CYS A 50 8.95 -0.64 1.39
N VAL A 51 9.83 -1.02 2.29
CA VAL A 51 10.25 -0.19 3.40
C VAL A 51 11.77 -0.11 3.44
N GLY A 52 12.27 1.12 3.51
CA GLY A 52 13.67 1.44 3.73
C GLY A 52 13.87 2.17 5.06
N VAL A 53 15.09 2.10 5.58
CA VAL A 53 15.54 2.86 6.74
C VAL A 53 16.74 3.70 6.36
N TYR A 54 16.79 4.94 6.81
CA TYR A 54 17.98 5.76 6.63
C TYR A 54 18.97 5.48 7.77
N ARG A 55 20.15 4.92 7.46
CA ARG A 55 21.18 4.60 8.45
C ARG A 55 22.56 4.74 7.80
N ASN A 56 23.56 5.18 8.58
CA ASN A 56 24.95 5.29 8.12
C ASN A 56 25.09 6.11 6.81
N GLY A 57 24.31 7.18 6.67
CA GLY A 57 24.40 8.09 5.53
C GLY A 57 23.68 7.65 4.25
N HIS A 58 23.03 6.48 4.23
CA HIS A 58 22.32 5.96 3.05
C HIS A 58 20.99 5.30 3.43
N ILE A 59 20.15 5.04 2.43
CA ILE A 59 18.90 4.28 2.59
C ILE A 59 19.22 2.79 2.43
N GLU A 60 18.85 1.98 3.42
CA GLU A 60 18.92 0.53 3.39
C GLU A 60 17.51 -0.04 3.22
N ILE A 61 17.27 -0.84 2.17
CA ILE A 61 15.98 -1.52 1.97
C ILE A 61 15.92 -2.76 2.85
N ILE A 62 14.89 -2.84 3.69
CA ILE A 62 14.74 -3.96 4.62
C ILE A 62 14.37 -5.22 3.84
N THR A 63 15.14 -6.28 4.07
CA THR A 63 14.87 -7.61 3.52
C THR A 63 14.16 -8.45 4.59
N LYS A 64 13.01 -9.05 4.26
CA LYS A 64 12.26 -9.94 5.15
C LYS A 64 12.92 -11.31 5.27
N ASP A 65 12.46 -12.12 6.23
CA ASP A 65 12.99 -13.46 6.59
C ASP A 65 13.12 -14.46 5.41
N GLN A 66 12.38 -14.24 4.31
CA GLN A 66 12.43 -15.06 3.10
C GLN A 66 13.31 -14.49 1.98
N GLY A 67 14.08 -13.43 2.23
CA GLY A 67 14.86 -12.73 1.21
C GLY A 67 14.07 -11.72 0.37
N ASN A 68 12.75 -11.61 0.60
CA ASN A 68 11.88 -10.69 -0.13
C ASN A 68 12.00 -9.25 0.39
N ARG A 69 12.20 -8.29 -0.51
CA ARG A 69 12.29 -6.85 -0.21
C ARG A 69 10.97 -6.10 -0.36
N VAL A 70 9.97 -6.77 -0.89
CA VAL A 70 8.65 -6.21 -1.18
C VAL A 70 7.58 -6.95 -0.41
N THR A 71 6.50 -6.24 -0.09
CA THR A 71 5.31 -6.76 0.57
C THR A 71 4.09 -6.54 -0.28
N SER A 72 3.29 -7.58 -0.47
CA SER A 72 2.06 -7.47 -1.25
C SER A 72 1.12 -6.43 -0.62
N SER A 73 0.62 -5.47 -1.40
CA SER A 73 -0.31 -4.44 -0.91
C SER A 73 -1.75 -4.97 -0.86
N TRP A 74 -1.90 -6.07 -0.10
CA TRP A 74 -3.13 -6.81 0.08
C TRP A 74 -3.53 -6.76 1.54
N VAL A 75 -4.83 -6.60 1.79
CA VAL A 75 -5.46 -6.71 3.10
C VAL A 75 -6.58 -7.72 2.95
N ALA A 76 -6.68 -8.65 3.88
CA ALA A 76 -7.76 -9.62 3.81
C ALA A 76 -8.43 -9.85 5.16
N PHE A 77 -9.76 -9.92 5.10
CA PHE A 77 -10.61 -10.01 6.28
C PHE A 77 -11.10 -11.45 6.45
N THR A 78 -10.59 -12.13 7.46
CA THR A 78 -11.04 -13.46 7.91
C THR A 78 -11.57 -13.38 9.35
N ASN A 79 -11.25 -14.39 10.17
CA ASN A 79 -11.42 -14.32 11.62
C ASN A 79 -10.46 -13.28 12.24
N THR A 80 -9.30 -13.11 11.61
CA THR A 80 -8.31 -12.07 11.87
C THR A 80 -8.21 -11.15 10.64
N THR A 81 -7.60 -9.98 10.81
CA THR A 81 -7.23 -9.13 9.67
C THR A 81 -5.79 -9.43 9.32
N GLU A 82 -5.53 -9.83 8.08
CA GLU A 82 -4.20 -10.13 7.59
C GLU A 82 -3.78 -9.09 6.54
N SER A 83 -2.48 -8.88 6.40
CA SER A 83 -1.90 -7.97 5.41
C SER A 83 -0.61 -8.54 4.85
N GLY A 84 -0.23 -8.14 3.64
CA GLY A 84 0.96 -8.67 2.98
C GLY A 84 0.72 -10.00 2.28
N GLU A 85 1.72 -10.86 2.30
CA GLU A 85 1.71 -12.16 1.63
C GLU A 85 0.61 -13.08 2.17
N ALA A 86 0.35 -13.05 3.47
CA ALA A 86 -0.71 -13.84 4.10
C ALA A 86 -2.09 -13.52 3.48
N ALA A 87 -2.38 -12.22 3.34
CA ALA A 87 -3.60 -11.73 2.67
C ALA A 87 -3.66 -12.15 1.18
N LYS A 88 -2.54 -12.07 0.44
CA LYS A 88 -2.46 -12.49 -0.96
C LYS A 88 -2.71 -14.00 -1.12
N ASN A 89 -2.14 -14.82 -0.24
CA ASN A 89 -2.19 -16.29 -0.34
C ASN A 89 -3.61 -16.85 -0.19
N GLN A 90 -4.48 -16.17 0.56
CA GLN A 90 -5.87 -16.58 0.72
C GLN A 90 -6.83 -16.02 -0.32
N ALA A 91 -6.35 -15.14 -1.23
CA ALA A 91 -7.20 -14.40 -2.15
C ALA A 91 -8.12 -15.30 -2.97
N ALA A 92 -7.60 -16.40 -3.53
CA ALA A 92 -8.35 -17.33 -4.36
C ALA A 92 -9.50 -18.05 -3.63
N ILE A 93 -9.48 -18.08 -2.30
CA ILE A 93 -10.51 -18.73 -1.47
C ILE A 93 -11.45 -17.68 -0.86
N ASN A 94 -11.03 -16.41 -0.84
CA ASN A 94 -11.70 -15.34 -0.11
C ASN A 94 -11.71 -14.02 -0.89
N GLU A 95 -12.10 -14.08 -2.17
CA GLU A 95 -11.95 -12.97 -3.13
C GLU A 95 -12.68 -11.69 -2.69
N GLU A 96 -13.95 -11.80 -2.27
CA GLU A 96 -14.77 -10.64 -1.86
C GLU A 96 -14.27 -9.95 -0.58
N ARG A 97 -13.39 -10.61 0.20
CA ARG A 97 -12.81 -10.07 1.44
C ARG A 97 -11.30 -9.86 1.34
N SER A 98 -10.73 -10.00 0.16
CA SER A 98 -9.31 -9.76 -0.11
C SER A 98 -9.18 -8.50 -0.95
N ILE A 99 -8.76 -7.42 -0.31
CA ILE A 99 -8.69 -6.07 -0.85
C ILE A 99 -7.27 -5.82 -1.36
N PHE A 100 -7.16 -5.39 -2.60
CA PHE A 100 -5.93 -4.97 -3.29
C PHE A 100 -6.22 -3.70 -4.08
N ASP A 101 -5.26 -3.13 -4.82
CA ASP A 101 -5.48 -1.95 -5.69
C ASP A 101 -6.12 -0.72 -5.01
N VAL A 102 -6.12 -0.64 -3.68
CA VAL A 102 -6.83 0.42 -2.94
C VAL A 102 -6.29 1.83 -3.24
N LYS A 103 -5.01 1.92 -3.63
CA LYS A 103 -4.35 3.17 -4.07
C LYS A 103 -4.99 3.75 -5.34
N ARG A 104 -5.77 2.96 -6.09
CA ARG A 104 -6.57 3.45 -7.24
C ARG A 104 -7.81 4.22 -6.78
N LEU A 105 -8.29 3.98 -5.56
CA LEU A 105 -9.48 4.61 -4.97
C LEU A 105 -9.16 5.79 -4.05
N ILE A 106 -7.98 5.80 -3.43
CA ILE A 106 -7.60 6.79 -2.42
C ILE A 106 -7.68 8.22 -2.98
N GLY A 107 -8.30 9.14 -2.22
CA GLY A 107 -8.45 10.55 -2.60
C GLY A 107 -9.34 10.84 -3.82
N ARG A 108 -10.04 9.84 -4.37
CA ARG A 108 -10.97 10.01 -5.51
C ARG A 108 -12.41 10.24 -5.07
N LYS A 109 -13.24 10.69 -6.01
CA LYS A 109 -14.70 10.73 -5.84
C LYS A 109 -15.31 9.42 -6.34
N PHE A 110 -16.44 9.02 -5.76
CA PHE A 110 -17.10 7.78 -6.14
C PHE A 110 -17.48 7.80 -7.62
N ASP A 111 -17.95 8.95 -8.13
CA ASP A 111 -18.42 9.10 -9.51
C ASP A 111 -17.31 9.31 -10.54
N ASP A 112 -16.03 9.31 -10.14
CA ASP A 112 -14.92 9.42 -11.10
C ASP A 112 -14.92 8.24 -12.08
N ASP A 113 -14.72 8.50 -13.38
CA ASP A 113 -14.75 7.46 -14.43
C ASP A 113 -13.80 6.29 -14.17
N GLU A 114 -12.64 6.57 -13.57
CA GLU A 114 -11.68 5.55 -13.16
C GLU A 114 -12.25 4.63 -12.07
N VAL A 115 -12.90 5.20 -11.06
CA VAL A 115 -13.54 4.45 -9.98
C VAL A 115 -14.69 3.61 -10.53
N GLN A 116 -15.53 4.20 -11.40
CA GLN A 116 -16.64 3.50 -12.04
C GLN A 116 -16.19 2.35 -12.96
N ARG A 117 -15.01 2.47 -13.59
CA ARG A 117 -14.39 1.35 -14.30
C ARG A 117 -13.94 0.27 -13.32
N ASP A 118 -13.26 0.63 -12.25
CA ASP A 118 -12.69 -0.31 -11.29
C ASP A 118 -13.76 -1.12 -10.54
N ILE A 119 -14.91 -0.50 -10.23
CA ILE A 119 -16.07 -1.17 -9.64
C ILE A 119 -16.52 -2.40 -10.45
N LYS A 120 -16.37 -2.37 -11.78
CA LYS A 120 -16.82 -3.45 -12.68
C LYS A 120 -15.88 -4.65 -12.67
N TYR A 121 -14.66 -4.49 -12.17
CA TYR A 121 -13.59 -5.46 -12.33
C TYR A 121 -13.02 -5.96 -11.01
N LEU A 122 -13.19 -5.21 -9.92
CA LEU A 122 -12.75 -5.61 -8.60
C LEU A 122 -13.73 -6.63 -7.99
N PRO A 123 -13.22 -7.69 -7.32
CA PRO A 123 -14.08 -8.76 -6.78
C PRO A 123 -14.77 -8.38 -5.47
N TYR A 124 -14.45 -7.22 -4.89
CA TYR A 124 -15.03 -6.72 -3.66
C TYR A 124 -15.93 -5.52 -3.91
N LYS A 125 -16.92 -5.33 -3.03
CA LYS A 125 -17.93 -4.28 -3.19
C LYS A 125 -17.36 -2.91 -2.84
N ILE A 126 -17.50 -1.96 -3.75
CA ILE A 126 -17.24 -0.54 -3.49
C ILE A 126 -18.59 0.19 -3.43
N VAL A 127 -18.76 1.03 -2.42
CA VAL A 127 -19.98 1.79 -2.16
C VAL A 127 -19.68 3.28 -2.08
N ASN A 128 -20.69 4.09 -2.41
CA ASN A 128 -20.63 5.52 -2.21
C ASN A 128 -20.94 5.85 -0.75
N LYS A 129 -20.03 6.54 -0.08
CA LYS A 129 -20.28 7.15 1.23
C LYS A 129 -19.84 8.61 1.14
N ASP A 130 -20.81 9.51 1.25
CA ASP A 130 -20.60 10.97 1.20
C ASP A 130 -19.83 11.45 -0.04
N GLY A 131 -20.11 10.85 -1.20
CA GLY A 131 -19.45 11.17 -2.47
C GLY A 131 -18.09 10.53 -2.69
N LYS A 132 -17.62 9.69 -1.75
CA LYS A 132 -16.30 9.02 -1.78
C LYS A 132 -16.43 7.50 -1.89
N PRO A 133 -15.54 6.82 -2.62
CA PRO A 133 -15.54 5.36 -2.69
C PRO A 133 -15.08 4.76 -1.37
N HIS A 134 -15.86 3.81 -0.86
CA HIS A 134 -15.51 3.00 0.31
C HIS A 134 -15.67 1.52 -0.02
N ILE A 135 -14.90 0.68 0.66
CA ILE A 135 -14.95 -0.77 0.50
C ILE A 135 -15.96 -1.31 1.50
N GLN A 136 -17.00 -2.00 1.01
CA GLN A 136 -17.91 -2.75 1.86
C GLN A 136 -17.46 -4.21 1.92
N VAL A 137 -17.09 -4.68 3.12
CA VAL A 137 -16.56 -6.03 3.33
C VAL A 137 -17.16 -6.67 4.57
N LYS A 138 -17.36 -7.99 4.55
CA LYS A 138 -17.82 -8.73 5.73
C LYS A 138 -16.65 -9.05 6.66
N VAL A 139 -16.73 -8.57 7.90
CA VAL A 139 -15.75 -8.84 8.95
C VAL A 139 -16.48 -9.55 10.09
N LYS A 140 -16.08 -10.80 10.41
CA LYS A 140 -16.71 -11.62 11.46
C LYS A 140 -18.25 -11.72 11.34
N GLY A 141 -18.76 -11.79 10.11
CA GLY A 141 -20.20 -11.90 9.83
C GLY A 141 -20.94 -10.58 9.65
N GLU A 142 -20.33 -9.45 10.03
CA GLU A 142 -20.93 -8.12 9.93
C GLU A 142 -20.41 -7.36 8.70
N ALA A 143 -21.30 -6.66 8.00
CA ALA A 143 -20.90 -5.77 6.91
C ALA A 143 -20.27 -4.49 7.48
N LYS A 144 -19.01 -4.22 7.11
CA LYS A 144 -18.30 -2.98 7.45
C LYS A 144 -18.03 -2.17 6.19
N VAL A 145 -18.06 -0.86 6.34
CA VAL A 145 -17.71 0.11 5.29
C VAL A 145 -16.42 0.78 5.71
N ILE A 146 -15.34 0.52 4.98
CA ILE A 146 -13.96 0.90 5.30
C ILE A 146 -13.45 1.82 4.20
N SER A 147 -12.83 2.93 4.59
CA SER A 147 -12.26 3.89 3.65
C SER A 147 -10.97 3.36 2.98
N PRO A 148 -10.62 3.84 1.77
CA PRO A 148 -9.34 3.53 1.15
C PRO A 148 -8.12 3.85 2.04
N GLU A 149 -8.23 4.92 2.83
CA GLU A 149 -7.24 5.38 3.79
C GLU A 149 -7.03 4.38 4.92
N GLU A 150 -8.12 3.83 5.49
CA GLU A 150 -8.06 2.79 6.53
C GLU A 150 -7.45 1.47 6.00
N ILE A 151 -7.78 1.06 4.77
CA ILE A 151 -7.13 -0.11 4.16
C ILE A 151 -5.64 0.14 3.94
N SER A 152 -5.29 1.32 3.44
CA SER A 152 -3.88 1.72 3.25
C SER A 152 -3.13 1.78 4.58
N ALA A 153 -3.81 2.18 5.66
CA ALA A 153 -3.25 2.20 7.00
C ALA A 153 -2.90 0.79 7.51
N LEU A 154 -3.70 -0.24 7.20
CA LEU A 154 -3.38 -1.63 7.57
C LEU A 154 -2.10 -2.11 6.88
N ILE A 155 -1.90 -1.73 5.62
CA ILE A 155 -0.66 -2.01 4.89
C ILE A 155 0.51 -1.25 5.55
N LEU A 156 0.34 0.03 5.87
CA LEU A 156 1.34 0.85 6.56
C LEU A 156 1.73 0.29 7.93
N VAL A 157 0.76 -0.22 8.71
CA VAL A 157 1.02 -0.90 9.99
C VAL A 157 1.91 -2.12 9.76
N LYS A 158 1.62 -2.95 8.74
CA LYS A 158 2.47 -4.10 8.43
C LYS A 158 3.91 -3.68 8.11
N MET A 159 4.07 -2.56 7.42
CA MET A 159 5.39 -2.05 7.01
C MET A 159 6.15 -1.47 8.19
N LYS A 160 5.44 -0.77 9.08
CA LYS A 160 5.96 -0.34 10.37
C LYS A 160 6.44 -1.54 11.19
N GLU A 161 5.64 -2.58 11.34
CA GLU A 161 6.03 -3.80 12.07
C GLU A 161 7.30 -4.44 11.50
N THR A 162 7.42 -4.53 10.17
CA THR A 162 8.63 -5.03 9.50
C THR A 162 9.86 -4.19 9.85
N ALA A 163 9.74 -2.86 9.82
CA ALA A 163 10.85 -1.97 10.16
C ALA A 163 11.18 -1.96 11.66
N GLU A 164 10.18 -2.03 12.54
CA GLU A 164 10.39 -2.14 13.99
C GLU A 164 11.09 -3.45 14.36
N ALA A 165 10.71 -4.56 13.71
CA ALA A 165 11.38 -5.85 13.89
C ALA A 165 12.84 -5.81 13.43
N PHE A 166 13.12 -5.16 12.30
CA PHE A 166 14.47 -5.00 11.77
C PHE A 166 15.36 -4.10 12.66
N LEU A 167 14.81 -2.98 13.14
CA LEU A 167 15.57 -2.01 13.96
C LEU A 167 15.61 -2.37 15.45
N GLY A 168 14.72 -3.25 15.93
CA GLY A 168 14.57 -3.58 17.35
C GLY A 168 14.02 -2.43 18.22
N LYS A 169 13.40 -1.41 17.60
CA LYS A 169 12.84 -0.24 18.29
C LYS A 169 11.53 0.21 17.65
N LYS A 170 10.72 0.96 18.40
CA LYS A 170 9.48 1.56 17.89
C LYS A 170 9.77 2.69 16.92
N ILE A 171 8.96 2.78 15.87
CA ILE A 171 9.05 3.81 14.83
C ILE A 171 7.82 4.70 14.92
N LYS A 172 8.05 6.00 14.84
CA LYS A 172 6.99 7.01 14.83
C LYS A 172 7.06 7.88 13.60
N ASP A 173 8.24 8.42 13.28
CA ASP A 173 8.41 9.32 12.15
C ASP A 173 8.64 8.57 10.84
N THR A 174 8.00 9.04 9.77
CA THR A 174 8.07 8.43 8.45
C THR A 174 8.04 9.46 7.33
N VAL A 175 8.64 9.10 6.21
CA VAL A 175 8.44 9.74 4.91
C VAL A 175 7.70 8.77 4.01
N VAL A 176 6.62 9.22 3.39
CA VAL A 176 5.79 8.38 2.51
C VAL A 176 5.93 8.87 1.06
N THR A 177 6.06 7.94 0.12
CA THR A 177 6.05 8.27 -1.32
C THR A 177 4.65 8.25 -1.92
N VAL A 178 4.46 9.06 -2.96
CA VAL A 178 3.27 9.05 -3.82
C VAL A 178 3.69 9.18 -5.29
N PRO A 179 2.86 8.72 -6.24
CA PRO A 179 3.11 8.95 -7.66
C PRO A 179 3.15 10.45 -7.96
N ALA A 180 4.03 10.87 -8.86
CA ALA A 180 4.20 12.28 -9.20
C ALA A 180 2.94 12.95 -9.79
N TYR A 181 1.98 12.15 -10.27
CA TYR A 181 0.70 12.60 -10.81
C TYR A 181 -0.43 12.67 -9.77
N PHE A 182 -0.17 12.31 -8.51
CA PHE A 182 -1.17 12.45 -7.45
C PHE A 182 -1.51 13.91 -7.22
N ASN A 183 -2.82 14.20 -7.14
CA ASN A 183 -3.31 15.53 -6.77
C ASN A 183 -3.33 15.73 -5.24
N ASP A 184 -3.63 16.95 -4.80
CA ASP A 184 -3.64 17.33 -3.38
C ASP A 184 -4.56 16.44 -2.52
N ALA A 185 -5.72 16.04 -3.05
CA ALA A 185 -6.65 15.18 -2.32
C ALA A 185 -6.08 13.77 -2.11
N GLN A 186 -5.39 13.21 -3.10
CA GLN A 186 -4.74 11.90 -3.01
C GLN A 186 -3.51 11.94 -2.10
N ILE A 187 -2.73 13.04 -2.14
CA ILE A 187 -1.62 13.28 -1.23
C ILE A 187 -2.12 13.35 0.21
N GLN A 188 -3.18 14.12 0.46
CA GLN A 188 -3.75 14.28 1.80
C GLN A 188 -4.32 12.95 2.32
N ALA A 189 -5.08 12.22 1.50
CA ALA A 189 -5.61 10.91 1.87
C ALA A 189 -4.50 9.89 2.19
N THR A 190 -3.39 9.91 1.45
CA THR A 190 -2.22 9.07 1.75
C THR A 190 -1.57 9.46 3.08
N LYS A 191 -1.48 10.76 3.38
CA LYS A 191 -1.01 11.25 4.67
C LYS A 191 -1.93 10.81 5.82
N ASP A 192 -3.24 10.88 5.62
CA ASP A 192 -4.25 10.46 6.59
C ASP A 192 -4.13 8.95 6.89
N ALA A 193 -3.88 8.12 5.88
CA ALA A 193 -3.57 6.70 6.09
C ALA A 193 -2.36 6.48 7.01
N GLY A 194 -1.30 7.29 6.85
CA GLY A 194 -0.16 7.29 7.76
C GLY A 194 -0.51 7.66 9.20
N ILE A 195 -1.36 8.67 9.37
CA ILE A 195 -1.84 9.09 10.70
C ILE A 195 -2.67 7.97 11.35
N ILE A 196 -3.58 7.34 10.59
CA ILE A 196 -4.40 6.20 11.05
C ILE A 196 -3.52 5.01 11.45
N ALA A 197 -2.40 4.78 10.74
CA ALA A 197 -1.41 3.76 11.08
C ALA A 197 -0.55 4.09 12.32
N GLY A 198 -0.79 5.23 12.97
CA GLY A 198 -0.02 5.68 14.13
C GLY A 198 1.41 6.10 13.76
N LEU A 199 1.58 6.70 12.59
CA LEU A 199 2.83 7.27 12.10
C LEU A 199 2.71 8.81 12.05
N ASN A 200 3.81 9.49 12.37
CA ASN A 200 4.00 10.90 12.07
C ASN A 200 4.58 11.03 10.66
N VAL A 201 3.73 11.41 9.71
CA VAL A 201 4.14 11.61 8.32
C VAL A 201 4.82 12.96 8.18
N ALA A 202 6.15 12.97 8.35
CA ALA A 202 6.98 14.15 8.34
C ALA A 202 7.03 14.81 6.95
N ARG A 203 6.94 14.00 5.89
CA ARG A 203 6.92 14.47 4.50
C ARG A 203 6.26 13.47 3.56
N ILE A 204 5.60 14.00 2.54
CA ILE A 204 5.25 13.25 1.32
C ILE A 204 6.26 13.63 0.23
N ILE A 205 6.85 12.64 -0.45
CA ILE A 205 7.76 12.85 -1.58
C ILE A 205 7.28 12.09 -2.81
N ASN A 206 7.72 12.52 -3.99
CA ASN A 206 7.38 11.82 -5.22
C ASN A 206 8.22 10.54 -5.36
N GLU A 207 7.59 9.45 -5.78
CA GLU A 207 8.23 8.15 -6.09
C GLU A 207 9.51 8.26 -6.94
N PRO A 208 9.56 9.01 -8.07
CA PRO A 208 10.80 9.14 -8.85
C PRO A 208 11.92 9.83 -8.08
N THR A 209 11.59 10.79 -7.21
CA THR A 209 12.58 11.46 -6.34
C THR A 209 13.10 10.48 -5.29
N ALA A 210 12.22 9.70 -4.66
CA ALA A 210 12.61 8.71 -3.67
C ALA A 210 13.50 7.61 -4.28
N THR A 211 13.14 7.14 -5.48
CA THR A 211 13.92 6.12 -6.21
C THR A 211 15.32 6.63 -6.54
N ALA A 212 15.46 7.91 -6.92
CA ALA A 212 16.78 8.51 -7.16
C ALA A 212 17.64 8.66 -5.89
N MET A 213 17.04 8.55 -4.69
CA MET A 213 17.73 8.60 -3.41
C MET A 213 18.05 7.21 -2.83
N ALA A 214 17.39 6.16 -3.33
CA ALA A 214 17.63 4.78 -2.93
C ALA A 214 18.74 4.17 -3.81
N PRO A 215 19.76 3.52 -3.23
CA PRO A 215 20.90 2.95 -3.95
C PRO A 215 20.54 1.73 -4.81
#